data_AF-A0A2V6LF92-F1
#
_entry.id   AF-A0A2V6LF92-F1
#
_cell.length_a   1.000
_cell.length_b   1.000
_cell.length_c   1.000
_cell.angle_alpha   90.00
_cell.angle_beta   90.00
_cell.angle_gamma   90.00
#
_symmetry.space_group_name_H-M   'P 1'
#
loop_
_entity.id
_entity.type
_entity.pdbx_description
1 polymer ?
#
loop_
_entity_poly.entity_id
_entity_poly.type
_entity_poly.pdbx_seq_one_letter_code
_entity_poly.pdbx_strand_id
1 'polypeptide(L)' 'TRLANVTVPAKQKPMSDFDYLRQLDPRSLRDYLKDGNYGGHYQRDDEEMMKIWRIGVEETRQLLEDF' A
#
# COMPACT_ATOMS: atom_id res chain seq x y z
N THR A 1 -1.50 -1.45 11.54
CA THR A 1 -2.65 -1.60 12.47
C THR A 1 -3.53 -0.36 12.36
N ARG A 2 -4.86 -0.51 12.44
CA ARG A 2 -5.78 0.64 12.39
C ARG A 2 -5.64 1.48 13.64
N LEU A 3 -5.69 2.81 13.48
CA LEU A 3 -5.65 3.74 14.59
C LEU A 3 -7.06 3.92 15.16
N ALA A 4 -7.18 3.81 16.48
CA ALA A 4 -8.45 4.06 17.16
C ALA A 4 -8.95 5.48 16.84
N ASN A 5 -10.25 5.62 16.58
CA ASN A 5 -10.93 6.89 16.29
C ASN A 5 -10.44 7.63 15.03
N VAL A 6 -9.71 6.96 14.13
CA VAL A 6 -9.33 7.52 12.83
C VAL A 6 -10.19 6.89 11.75
N THR A 7 -10.99 7.71 11.07
CA THR A 7 -11.68 7.33 9.84
C THR A 7 -10.81 7.68 8.64
N VAL A 8 -10.67 6.73 7.71
CA VAL A 8 -9.96 6.93 6.44
C VAL A 8 -10.93 6.90 5.27
N PRO A 9 -10.58 7.47 4.11
CA PRO A 9 -11.44 7.41 2.94
C PRO A 9 -11.76 5.96 2.55
N ALA A 10 -13.05 5.66 2.37
CA ALA A 10 -13.51 4.32 1.98
C ALA A 10 -13.17 3.96 0.51
N LYS A 11 -12.96 4.97 -0.32
CA LYS A 11 -12.66 4.79 -1.74
C LYS A 11 -11.15 4.69 -1.96
N GLN A 12 -10.78 3.90 -2.96
CA GLN A 12 -9.42 3.88 -3.49
C GLN A 12 -9.02 5.27 -3.97
N LYS A 13 -7.80 5.71 -3.65
CA LYS A 13 -7.25 6.94 -4.22
C LYS A 13 -7.03 6.71 -5.73
N PRO A 14 -7.36 7.65 -6.61
CA PRO A 14 -7.01 7.53 -8.02
C PRO A 14 -5.51 7.30 -8.20
N MET A 15 -5.14 6.52 -9.22
CA MET A 15 -3.74 6.27 -9.51
C MET A 15 -2.99 7.57 -9.79
N SER A 16 -1.84 7.74 -9.16
CA SER A 16 -0.95 8.87 -9.43
C SER A 16 -0.33 8.73 -10.82
N ASP A 17 -0.08 9.87 -11.47
CA ASP A 17 0.59 9.90 -12.76
C ASP A 17 2.08 9.58 -12.59
N PHE A 18 2.46 8.33 -12.87
CA PHE A 18 3.85 7.89 -12.72
C PHE A 18 4.83 8.62 -13.66
N ASP A 19 4.39 9.03 -14.84
CA ASP A 19 5.26 9.72 -15.78
C ASP A 19 5.60 11.11 -15.26
N TYR A 20 4.63 11.78 -14.64
CA TYR A 20 4.88 13.01 -13.90
C TYR A 20 5.72 12.80 -12.64
N LEU A 21 5.41 11.79 -11.82
CA LEU A 21 6.10 11.53 -10.56
C LEU A 21 7.62 11.36 -10.70
N ARG A 22 8.07 10.68 -11.76
CA ARG A 22 9.50 10.44 -12.02
C ARG A 22 10.29 11.71 -12.34
N GLN A 23 9.61 12.80 -12.68
CA GLN A 23 10.23 14.09 -12.99
C GLN A 23 10.39 14.99 -11.75
N LEU A 24 9.75 14.64 -10.62
CA LEU A 24 9.75 15.44 -9.41
C LEU A 24 11.00 15.18 -8.56
N ASP A 25 11.57 16.25 -7.99
CA ASP A 25 12.56 16.10 -6.93
C ASP A 25 11.89 15.60 -5.62
N PRO A 26 12.65 15.09 -4.65
CA PRO A 26 12.09 14.50 -3.44
C PRO A 26 11.18 15.43 -2.61
N ARG A 27 11.38 16.75 -2.63
CA ARG A 27 10.51 17.70 -1.92
C ARG A 27 9.18 17.81 -2.64
N SER A 28 9.19 18.10 -3.94
CA SER A 28 7.98 18.19 -4.75
C SER A 28 7.20 16.89 -4.81
N LEU A 29 7.87 15.73 -4.80
CA LEU A 29 7.21 14.42 -4.74
C LEU A 29 6.38 14.26 -3.46
N ARG A 30 6.92 14.66 -2.30
CA ARG A 30 6.19 14.62 -1.03
C ARG A 30 4.99 15.55 -1.04
N ASP A 31 5.17 16.76 -1.56
CA ASP A 31 4.07 17.75 -1.66
C ASP A 31 2.95 17.27 -2.59
N TYR A 32 3.32 16.60 -3.69
CA TYR A 32 2.36 16.01 -4.63
C TYR A 32 1.59 14.83 -4.03
N LEU A 33 2.29 13.84 -3.46
CA LEU A 33 1.65 12.63 -2.94
C LEU A 33 0.88 12.88 -1.65
N LYS A 34 1.31 13.85 -0.84
CA LYS A 34 0.79 14.19 0.49
C LYS A 34 0.90 13.04 1.49
N ASP A 35 -0.05 12.12 1.45
CA ASP A 35 -0.17 10.98 2.37
C ASP A 35 0.71 9.78 1.97
N GLY A 36 1.47 9.89 0.87
CA GLY A 36 2.32 8.83 0.35
C GLY A 36 1.58 7.68 -0.33
N ASN A 37 0.25 7.76 -0.45
CA ASN A 37 -0.54 6.77 -1.17
C ASN A 37 -0.49 7.06 -2.69
N TYR A 38 0.01 6.11 -3.49
CA TYR A 38 0.16 6.24 -4.95
C TYR A 38 -1.11 5.91 -5.75
N GLY A 39 -2.18 5.48 -5.09
CA GLY A 39 -3.41 5.03 -5.76
C GLY A 39 -4.02 3.76 -5.18
N GLY A 40 -3.59 3.34 -3.99
CA GLY A 40 -4.13 2.20 -3.28
C GLY A 40 -5.37 2.55 -2.46
N HIS A 41 -6.03 1.50 -1.97
CA HIS A 41 -7.05 1.64 -0.93
C HIS A 41 -6.39 2.09 0.37
N TYR A 42 -6.99 3.06 1.06
CA TYR A 42 -6.55 3.46 2.40
C TYR A 42 -6.74 2.34 3.43
N GLN A 43 -7.74 1.51 3.20
CA GLN A 43 -8.05 0.37 4.04
C GLN A 43 -8.66 -0.74 3.19
N ARG A 44 -8.12 -1.95 3.36
CA ARG A 44 -8.71 -3.20 2.86
C ARG A 44 -9.46 -3.92 3.99
N ASP A 45 -10.28 -4.87 3.60
CA ASP A 45 -10.95 -5.76 4.52
C ASP A 45 -9.92 -6.62 5.29
N ASP A 46 -10.22 -6.93 6.55
CA ASP A 46 -9.31 -7.73 7.39
C ASP A 46 -9.14 -9.15 6.88
N GLU A 47 -10.20 -9.76 6.37
CA GLU A 47 -10.13 -11.11 5.82
C GLU A 47 -9.24 -11.15 4.57
N GLU A 48 -9.35 -10.14 3.71
CA GLU A 48 -8.49 -9.98 2.53
C GLU A 48 -7.02 -9.81 2.94
N MET A 49 -6.73 -8.92 3.89
CA MET A 49 -5.37 -8.70 4.37
C MET A 49 -4.78 -9.97 5.02
N MET A 50 -5.58 -10.73 5.74
CA MET A 50 -5.15 -12.01 6.33
C MET A 50 -4.91 -13.10 5.29
N LYS A 51 -5.66 -13.11 4.18
CA LYS A 51 -5.39 -14.02 3.05
C LYS A 51 -4.04 -13.71 2.42
N ILE A 52 -3.78 -12.43 2.12
CA ILE A 52 -2.50 -11.97 1.55
C ILE A 52 -1.33 -12.35 2.47
N TRP A 53 -1.47 -12.09 3.78
CA TRP A 53 -0.43 -12.42 4.75
C TRP A 53 -0.12 -13.92 4.79
N ARG A 54 -1.15 -14.77 4.86
CA ARG A 54 -0.95 -16.23 4.91
C ARG A 54 -0.20 -16.73 3.68
N ILE A 55 -0.62 -16.30 2.49
CA ILE A 55 0.01 -16.69 1.22
C ILE A 55 1.49 -16.26 1.22
N GLY A 56 1.78 -15.00 1.53
CA GLY A 56 3.16 -14.50 1.54
C GLY A 56 4.06 -15.25 2.52
N VAL A 57 3.54 -15.62 3.69
CA VAL A 57 4.29 -16.46 4.65
C VAL A 57 4.52 -17.86 4.10
N GLU A 58 3.47 -18.52 3.58
CA GLU A 58 3.56 -19.89 3.07
C GLU A 58 4.53 -20.00 1.90
N GLU A 59 4.40 -19.14 0.89
CA GLU A 59 5.31 -19.09 -0.26
C GLU A 59 6.75 -18.80 0.15
N THR A 60 6.96 -17.87 1.09
CA THR A 60 8.32 -17.56 1.58
C THR A 60 8.93 -18.73 2.33
N ARG A 61 8.15 -19.46 3.15
CA ARG A 61 8.64 -20.64 3.86
C ARG A 61 9.00 -21.75 2.91
N GLN A 62 8.15 -22.01 1.92
CA GLN A 62 8.44 -23.01 0.88
C GLN A 62 9.77 -22.69 0.19
N LEU A 63 9.98 -21.44 -0.22
CA LEU A 63 11.24 -21.02 -0.81
C LEU A 63 12.46 -21.25 0.08
N LEU A 64 12.31 -21.12 1.41
CA LEU A 64 13.41 -21.32 2.37
C LEU A 64 13.67 -22.80 2.70
N GLU A 65 12.63 -23.64 2.66
CA GLU A 65 12.70 -25.07 2.95
C GLU A 65 13.14 -25.89 1.72
N ASP A 66 12.97 -25.35 0.51
CA ASP A 66 13.41 -25.95 -0.76
C ASP A 66 14.90 -25.67 -1.11
N PHE A 67 15.65 -24.99 -0.22
CA PHE A 67 17.12 -24.84 -0.29
C PHE A 67 17.85 -25.99 0.40
#